data_AF-H7CED8-F1
#
_entry.id   AF-H7CED8-F1
#
_cell.length_a   1.000
_cell.length_b   1.000
_cell.length_c   1.000
_cell.angle_alpha   90.00
_cell.angle_beta   90.00
_cell.angle_gamma   90.00
#
_symmetry.space_group_name_H-M   'P 1'
#
loop_
_entity.id
_entity.type
_entity.pdbx_description
1 polymer ?
#
loop_
_entity_poly.entity_id
_entity_poly.type
_entity_poly.pdbx_seq_one_letter_code
_entity_poly.pdbx_strand_id
1 'polypeptide(L)'
;GSFGVISLGTGLVWFLMVGLWFWDQAGYNPAVFMRDLFWLSLDPPAPEYGLGFPPMREGGYWLIASFFLLISVCTWWVRTYLRAAALGMGKHIAWAFASAIWLFLVLGLFRPILMGSWSEAVPYGI
;
A
#
# COMPACT_ATOMS: atom_id res chain seq x y z
N GLY A 1 -9.71 17.84 8.88
CA GLY A 1 -8.77 18.59 8.03
C GLY A 1 -8.45 17.77 6.78
N SER A 2 -8.12 18.45 5.69
CA SER A 2 -8.05 17.90 4.32
C SER A 2 -7.14 16.68 4.18
N PHE A 3 -5.96 16.68 4.83
CA PHE A 3 -5.03 15.53 4.80
C PHE A 3 -5.62 14.22 5.34
N GLY A 4 -6.53 14.30 6.31
CA GLY A 4 -7.21 13.09 6.79
C GLY A 4 -8.23 12.54 5.78
N VAL A 5 -8.91 13.42 5.04
CA VAL A 5 -9.87 13.01 4.01
C VAL A 5 -9.13 12.39 2.82
N ILE A 6 -8.03 13.01 2.38
CA ILE A 6 -7.17 12.45 1.32
C ILE A 6 -6.62 11.09 1.74
N SER A 7 -6.12 10.98 2.98
CA SER A 7 -5.58 9.73 3.50
C SER A 7 -6.60 8.60 3.50
N LEU A 8 -7.80 8.85 4.04
CA LEU A 8 -8.87 7.86 4.06
C LEU A 8 -9.38 7.54 2.66
N GLY A 9 -9.51 8.53 1.77
CA GLY A 9 -9.96 8.32 0.39
C GLY A 9 -9.00 7.44 -0.40
N THR A 10 -7.70 7.77 -0.37
CA THR A 10 -6.66 6.97 -1.06
C THR A 10 -6.44 5.60 -0.40
N GLY A 11 -6.53 5.52 0.93
CA GLY A 11 -6.45 4.26 1.65
C GLY A 11 -7.64 3.34 1.34
N LEU A 12 -8.84 3.91 1.19
CA LEU A 12 -10.02 3.16 0.77
C LEU A 12 -9.89 2.67 -0.66
N VAL A 13 -9.34 3.49 -1.58
CA VAL A 13 -9.05 3.06 -2.96
C VAL A 13 -8.09 1.88 -2.94
N TRP A 14 -6.97 1.95 -2.21
CA TRP A 14 -6.05 0.83 -2.07
C TRP A 14 -6.73 -0.42 -1.51
N PHE A 15 -7.49 -0.28 -0.41
CA PHE A 15 -8.17 -1.39 0.25
C PHE A 15 -9.19 -2.07 -0.68
N LEU A 16 -10.00 -1.28 -1.40
CA LEU A 16 -10.96 -1.80 -2.36
C LEU A 16 -10.25 -2.45 -3.55
N MET A 17 -9.13 -1.90 -4.01
CA MET A 17 -8.36 -2.53 -5.08
C MET A 17 -7.91 -3.93 -4.68
N VAL A 18 -7.23 -4.07 -3.53
CA VAL A 18 -6.78 -5.39 -3.02
C VAL A 18 -7.99 -6.34 -2.87
N GLY A 19 -9.09 -5.86 -2.28
CA GLY A 19 -10.30 -6.66 -2.11
C GLY A 19 -10.95 -7.11 -3.43
N LEU A 20 -10.98 -6.23 -4.45
CA LEU A 20 -11.50 -6.56 -5.78
C LEU A 20 -10.60 -7.57 -6.51
N TRP A 21 -9.29 -7.49 -6.31
CA TRP A 21 -8.36 -8.50 -6.82
C TRP A 21 -8.61 -9.87 -6.18
N PHE A 22 -8.79 -9.92 -4.85
CA PHE A 22 -9.13 -11.16 -4.13
C PHE A 22 -10.49 -11.71 -4.59
N TRP A 23 -11.44 -10.83 -4.90
CA TRP A 23 -12.74 -11.20 -5.44
C TRP A 23 -12.65 -11.84 -6.84
N ASP A 24 -11.78 -11.32 -7.72
CA ASP A 24 -11.45 -11.94 -9.02
C ASP A 24 -10.82 -13.33 -8.83
N GLN A 25 -9.85 -13.46 -7.90
CA GLN A 25 -9.20 -14.74 -7.59
C GLN A 25 -10.18 -15.80 -7.06
N ALA A 26 -11.18 -15.38 -6.27
CA ALA A 26 -12.23 -16.26 -5.78
C ALA A 26 -13.28 -16.64 -6.85
N GLY A 27 -13.12 -16.17 -8.10
CA GLY A 27 -14.07 -16.41 -9.18
C GLY A 27 -15.45 -15.82 -8.87
N TYR A 28 -15.50 -14.69 -8.16
CA TYR A 28 -16.73 -14.03 -7.73
C TYR A 28 -17.65 -14.90 -6.85
N ASN A 29 -17.07 -15.89 -6.15
CA ASN A 29 -17.81 -16.78 -5.24
C ASN A 29 -17.57 -16.38 -3.77
N PRO A 30 -18.62 -15.96 -3.02
CA PRO A 30 -18.49 -15.57 -1.61
C PRO A 30 -17.95 -16.67 -0.71
N ALA A 31 -18.30 -17.93 -0.96
CA ALA A 31 -17.86 -19.05 -0.13
C ALA A 31 -16.37 -19.35 -0.33
N VAL A 32 -15.89 -19.30 -1.58
CA VAL A 32 -14.47 -19.45 -1.90
C VAL A 32 -13.67 -18.29 -1.33
N PHE A 33 -14.15 -17.05 -1.50
CA PHE A 33 -13.51 -15.86 -0.96
C PHE A 33 -13.31 -15.96 0.56
N MET A 34 -14.34 -16.36 1.31
CA MET A 34 -14.24 -16.48 2.77
C MET A 34 -13.36 -17.65 3.22
N ARG A 35 -13.38 -18.78 2.50
CA ARG A 35 -12.54 -19.95 2.80
C ARG A 35 -11.06 -19.64 2.57
N ASP A 36 -10.77 -19.01 1.44
CA ASP A 36 -9.41 -18.82 0.95
C ASP A 36 -8.84 -17.45 1.30
N LEU A 37 -9.57 -16.58 2.02
CA LEU A 37 -9.19 -15.18 2.28
C LEU A 37 -7.72 -15.00 2.73
N PHE A 38 -7.23 -15.92 3.57
CA PHE A 38 -5.87 -15.92 4.10
C PHE A 38 -4.79 -16.41 3.11
N TRP A 39 -5.19 -16.99 1.98
CA TRP A 39 -4.35 -17.48 0.90
C TRP A 39 -4.41 -16.62 -0.37
N LEU A 40 -5.32 -15.65 -0.42
CA LEU A 40 -5.41 -14.71 -1.55
C LEU A 40 -4.28 -13.68 -1.45
N SER A 41 -3.69 -13.34 -2.60
CA SER A 41 -2.60 -12.38 -2.68
C SER A 41 -2.68 -11.49 -3.92
N LEU A 42 -2.29 -10.23 -3.77
CA LEU A 42 -2.01 -9.34 -4.88
C LEU A 42 -0.50 -9.22 -4.96
N ASP A 43 0.07 -9.89 -5.95
CA ASP A 43 1.51 -10.06 -6.08
C ASP A 43 2.15 -8.89 -6.84
N PRO A 44 3.42 -8.56 -6.52
CA PRO A 44 4.20 -7.62 -7.31
C PRO A 44 4.48 -8.15 -8.73
N PRO A 45 4.94 -7.29 -9.65
CA PRO A 45 5.29 -7.67 -11.01
C PRO A 45 6.37 -8.76 -11.06
N ALA A 46 6.34 -9.58 -12.11
CA ALA A 46 7.42 -10.52 -12.39
C ALA A 46 8.76 -9.80 -12.66
N PRO A 47 9.92 -10.44 -12.39
CA PRO A 47 11.23 -9.80 -12.55
C PRO A 47 11.53 -9.30 -13.96
N GLU A 48 10.93 -9.91 -14.98
CA GLU A 48 11.08 -9.57 -16.40
C GLU A 48 10.73 -8.10 -16.71
N TYR A 49 9.83 -7.51 -15.91
CA TYR A 49 9.42 -6.12 -16.05
C TYR A 49 10.36 -5.12 -15.37
N GLY A 50 11.32 -5.59 -14.57
CA GLY A 50 12.26 -4.74 -13.82
C GLY A 50 11.52 -3.66 -13.01
N LEU A 51 11.92 -2.40 -13.19
CA LEU A 51 11.21 -1.22 -12.64
C LEU A 51 10.17 -0.61 -13.58
N GLY A 52 9.93 -1.23 -14.73
CA GLY A 52 8.94 -0.78 -15.70
C GLY A 52 7.50 -0.94 -15.20
N PHE A 53 6.57 -0.31 -15.92
CA PHE A 53 5.14 -0.48 -15.66
C PHE A 53 4.62 -1.70 -16.45
N PRO A 54 4.25 -2.81 -15.79
CA PRO A 54 3.77 -4.03 -16.44
C PRO A 54 2.28 -3.94 -16.81
N PRO A 55 1.74 -4.91 -17.57
CA PRO A 55 0.32 -5.06 -17.78
C PRO A 55 -0.48 -5.17 -16.47
N MET A 56 -1.74 -4.75 -16.49
CA MET A 56 -2.58 -4.70 -15.29
C MET A 56 -2.71 -6.03 -14.55
N ARG A 57 -2.88 -7.15 -15.28
CA ARG A 57 -3.01 -8.49 -14.70
C ARG A 57 -1.68 -9.10 -14.23
N GLU A 58 -0.55 -8.47 -14.55
CA GLU A 58 0.80 -8.99 -14.33
C GLU A 58 1.58 -8.13 -13.32
N GLY A 59 0.87 -7.53 -12.36
CA GLY A 59 1.45 -6.69 -11.30
C GLY A 59 1.23 -5.18 -11.49
N GLY A 60 0.65 -4.74 -12.61
CA GLY A 60 0.32 -3.32 -12.82
C GLY A 60 -0.74 -2.84 -11.82
N TYR A 61 -1.66 -3.74 -11.48
CA TYR A 61 -2.66 -3.52 -10.43
C TYR A 61 -2.01 -3.32 -9.05
N TRP A 62 -0.97 -4.08 -8.72
CA TRP A 62 -0.20 -3.94 -7.48
C TRP A 62 0.50 -2.57 -7.41
N LEU A 63 1.13 -2.11 -8.49
CA LEU A 63 1.82 -0.81 -8.51
C LEU A 63 0.86 0.35 -8.26
N ILE A 64 -0.31 0.35 -8.90
CA ILE A 64 -1.32 1.38 -8.70
C ILE A 64 -1.86 1.33 -7.27
N ALA A 65 -2.16 0.13 -6.74
CA ALA A 65 -2.60 -0.03 -5.35
C ALA A 65 -1.54 0.53 -4.38
N SER A 66 -0.27 0.14 -4.55
CA SER A 66 0.86 0.62 -3.76
C SER A 66 1.03 2.13 -3.81
N PHE A 67 0.81 2.75 -4.96
CA PHE A 67 0.85 4.22 -5.10
C PHE A 67 -0.23 4.91 -4.24
N PHE A 68 -1.46 4.40 -4.26
CA PHE A 68 -2.53 4.94 -3.42
C PHE A 68 -2.26 4.72 -1.92
N LEU A 69 -1.72 3.56 -1.54
CA LEU A 69 -1.30 3.31 -0.17
C LEU A 69 -0.22 4.28 0.29
N LEU A 70 0.78 4.56 -0.57
CA LEU A 70 1.85 5.50 -0.28
C LEU A 70 1.30 6.90 0.02
N ILE A 71 0.38 7.40 -0.81
CA ILE A 71 -0.29 8.69 -0.57
C ILE A 71 -1.06 8.64 0.75
N SER A 72 -1.80 7.56 1.01
CA SER A 72 -2.59 7.40 2.22
C SER A 72 -1.75 7.52 3.48
N VAL A 73 -0.64 6.79 3.53
CA VAL A 73 0.28 6.75 4.69
C VAL A 73 0.99 8.09 4.87
N CYS A 74 1.53 8.67 3.79
CA CYS A 74 2.21 9.97 3.86
C CYS A 74 1.27 11.10 4.30
N THR A 75 0.04 11.13 3.79
CA THR A 75 -0.95 12.14 4.20
C THR A 75 -1.47 11.92 5.62
N TRP A 76 -1.53 10.67 6.10
CA TRP A 76 -1.81 10.38 7.52
C TRP A 76 -0.68 10.87 8.44
N TRP A 77 0.57 10.77 7.99
CA TRP A 77 1.70 11.31 8.73
C TRP A 77 1.62 12.83 8.85
N VAL A 78 1.36 13.53 7.73
CA VAL A 78 1.16 14.99 7.72
C VAL A 78 0.00 15.37 8.65
N ARG A 79 -1.11 14.63 8.61
CA ARG A 79 -2.23 14.83 9.55
C ARG A 79 -1.76 14.72 11.00
N THR A 80 -1.00 13.69 11.35
CA THR A 80 -0.50 13.45 12.71
C THR A 80 0.38 14.59 13.19
N TYR A 81 1.30 15.07 12.34
CA TYR A 81 2.15 16.22 12.61
C TYR A 81 1.34 17.50 12.86
N LEU A 82 0.40 17.81 11.96
CA LEU A 82 -0.40 19.03 12.03
C LEU A 82 -1.33 19.05 13.25
N ARG A 83 -1.86 17.89 13.68
CA ARG A 83 -2.68 17.80 14.88
C ARG A 83 -1.89 18.07 16.16
N ALA A 84 -0.66 17.56 16.26
CA ALA A 84 0.22 17.89 17.38
C ALA A 84 0.56 19.39 17.39
N ALA A 85 0.89 19.96 16.24
CA ALA A 85 1.20 21.39 16.11
C ALA A 85 0.02 22.29 16.51
N ALA A 86 -1.20 21.97 16.05
CA ALA A 86 -2.41 22.74 16.37
C ALA A 86 -2.76 22.74 17.87
N LEU A 87 -2.33 21.72 18.62
CA LEU A 87 -2.55 21.60 20.06
C LEU A 87 -1.34 22.08 20.89
N GLY A 88 -0.29 22.61 20.25
CA GLY A 88 0.95 23.01 20.94
C GLY A 88 1.72 21.84 21.57
N MET A 89 1.47 20.60 21.12
CA MET A 89 2.09 19.40 21.66
C MET A 89 3.44 19.08 21.00
N GLY A 90 4.28 18.32 21.70
CA GLY A 90 5.49 17.71 21.14
C GLY A 90 5.17 16.74 20.00
N LYS A 91 6.10 16.60 19.05
CA LYS A 91 5.88 15.84 17.79
C LYS A 91 6.43 14.41 17.83
N HIS A 92 6.66 13.87 19.03
CA HIS A 92 7.28 12.55 19.23
C HIS A 92 6.55 11.43 18.49
N ILE A 93 5.21 11.45 18.52
CA ILE A 93 4.37 10.46 17.80
C ILE A 93 4.58 10.53 16.29
N ALA A 94 4.63 11.75 15.72
CA ALA A 94 4.88 11.92 14.29
C ALA A 94 6.26 11.38 13.90
N TRP A 95 7.29 11.63 14.71
CA TRP A 95 8.63 11.11 14.43
C TRP A 95 8.75 9.60 14.58
N ALA A 96 8.15 9.01 15.63
CA ALA A 96 8.08 7.55 15.77
C ALA A 96 7.33 6.92 14.57
N PHE A 97 6.24 7.55 14.13
CA PHE A 97 5.51 7.08 12.95
C PHE A 97 6.34 7.22 11.67
N ALA A 98 7.15 8.27 11.52
CA ALA A 98 8.09 8.41 10.39
C ALA A 98 9.08 7.23 10.32
N SER A 99 9.57 6.75 11.46
CA SER A 99 10.45 5.57 11.51
C SER A 99 9.76 4.28 11.07
N ALA A 100 8.46 4.11 11.38
CA ALA A 100 7.68 2.98 10.88
C ALA A 100 7.44 3.08 9.36
N ILE A 101 7.13 4.29 8.86
CA ILE A 101 7.01 4.57 7.42
C ILE A 101 8.33 4.28 6.72
N TRP A 102 9.47 4.61 7.32
CA TRP A 102 10.78 4.29 6.76
C TRP A 102 10.95 2.80 6.50
N LEU A 103 10.66 1.94 7.48
CA LEU A 103 10.73 0.48 7.28
C LEU A 103 9.79 0.03 6.15
N PHE A 104 8.55 0.54 6.13
CA PHE A 104 7.59 0.28 5.07
C PHE A 104 8.13 0.66 3.68
N LEU A 105 8.73 1.86 3.54
CA LEU A 105 9.32 2.32 2.29
C LEU A 105 10.57 1.52 1.90
N VAL A 106 11.39 1.10 2.87
CA VAL A 106 12.55 0.25 2.59
C VAL A 106 12.11 -1.06 1.96
N LEU A 107 11.07 -1.70 2.50
CA LEU A 107 10.58 -2.99 2.01
C LEU A 107 9.86 -2.87 0.66
N GLY A 108 9.00 -1.86 0.48
CA GLY A 108 8.12 -1.74 -0.69
C GLY A 108 8.61 -0.82 -1.81
N LEU A 109 9.60 0.04 -1.57
CA LEU A 109 10.03 1.07 -2.52
C LEU A 109 11.54 1.11 -2.72
N PHE A 110 12.31 1.41 -1.66
CA PHE A 110 13.76 1.64 -1.81
C PHE A 110 14.53 0.37 -2.14
N ARG A 111 14.29 -0.76 -1.44
CA ARG A 111 14.96 -2.02 -1.77
C ARG A 111 14.63 -2.49 -3.20
N PRO A 112 13.36 -2.55 -3.64
CA PRO A 112 13.04 -2.87 -5.04
C PRO A 112 13.76 -1.98 -6.06
N ILE A 113 13.79 -0.66 -5.84
CA ILE A 113 14.49 0.29 -6.72
C ILE A 113 15.99 0.00 -6.77
N LEU A 114 16.63 -0.25 -5.63
CA LEU A 114 18.07 -0.56 -5.56
C LEU A 114 18.41 -1.91 -6.21
N MET A 115 17.49 -2.87 -6.15
CA MET A 115 17.62 -4.18 -6.81
C MET A 115 17.24 -4.14 -8.30
N GLY A 116 16.67 -3.03 -8.78
CA GLY A 116 16.25 -2.87 -10.17
C GLY A 116 15.00 -3.66 -10.56
N SER A 117 14.21 -4.14 -9.59
CA SER A 117 12.99 -4.91 -9.89
C SER A 117 11.90 -4.76 -8.84
N TRP A 118 10.65 -4.57 -9.30
CA TRP A 118 9.48 -4.55 -8.44
C TRP A 118 9.13 -5.91 -7.84
N SER A 119 9.64 -7.02 -8.40
CA SER A 119 9.41 -8.39 -7.88
C SER A 119 9.93 -8.58 -6.45
N GLU A 120 10.88 -7.75 -6.04
CA GLU A 120 11.47 -7.76 -4.69
C GLU A 120 10.58 -7.09 -3.64
N ALA A 121 9.44 -6.51 -4.02
CA ALA A 121 8.51 -5.89 -3.09
C ALA A 121 7.62 -6.92 -2.39
N VAL A 122 6.91 -6.50 -1.34
CA VAL A 122 6.04 -7.38 -0.55
C VAL A 122 4.66 -7.50 -1.23
N PRO A 123 4.12 -8.73 -1.41
CA PRO A 123 2.75 -8.91 -1.90
C PRO A 123 1.72 -8.45 -0.84
N TYR A 124 0.52 -8.09 -1.28
CA TYR A 124 -0.60 -7.85 -0.36
C TYR A 124 -1.38 -9.14 -0.15
N GLY A 125 -1.28 -9.71 1.04
CA GLY A 125 -1.91 -10.96 1.47
C GLY A 125 -1.69 -11.12 2.97
N ILE A 126 -2.19 -12.20 3.56
CA ILE A 126 -1.95 -12.53 4.99
C ILE A 126 -0.73 -13.44 5.09
#